data_AF-A0A3N5FMB0-F1
#
_entry.id   AF-A0A3N5FMB0-F1
#
_cell.length_a   1.000
_cell.length_b   1.000
_cell.length_c   1.000
_cell.angle_alpha   90.00
_cell.angle_beta   90.00
_cell.angle_gamma   90.00
#
_symmetry.space_group_name_H-M   'P 1'
#
loop_
_entity.id
_entity.type
_entity.pdbx_description
1 polymer ?
#
loop_
_entity_poly.entity_id
_entity_poly.type
_entity_poly.pdbx_seq_one_letter_code
_entity_poly.pdbx_strand_id
1 'polypeptide(L)'
;MPEAQIISLWRVLEEKGLPGDLSVKHGAIPLAVHDPCTTRHDSGLQNSVRTLLLRLSQPFEELEPGRSHTECCGFGGLMQNANPDLAKTVARRLSGKSPADYLTYCAGCRDNLAAAGKRALHILDLIFPEVGGPDPGARKRPGWSLGQENRIRLKDELLNELWQEGLRKMDDHEKTVLNIPQEVQLILEERRILVSDIKKVIHNAEKTGETLFHPETGHYIAAFKPYKATFWVEYSVSGSGITVHNAYSHRMEVAGKGEP
;
A
#
# COMPACT_ATOMS: atom_id res chain seq x y z
N MET A 1 7.87 22.45 -9.78
CA MET A 1 7.49 23.85 -9.49
C MET A 1 7.87 24.16 -8.05
N PRO A 2 9.03 24.80 -7.80
CA PRO A 2 9.47 25.18 -6.45
C PRO A 2 8.58 26.28 -5.83
N GLU A 3 7.96 27.10 -6.67
CA GLU A 3 7.12 28.26 -6.29
C GLU A 3 5.68 27.87 -5.88
N ALA A 4 5.30 26.61 -6.02
CA ALA A 4 3.94 26.19 -5.76
C ALA A 4 3.66 26.21 -4.25
N GLN A 5 2.65 26.97 -3.83
CA GLN A 5 2.20 26.97 -2.45
C GLN A 5 1.65 25.58 -2.08
N ILE A 6 2.24 24.96 -1.06
CA ILE A 6 1.76 23.70 -0.51
C ILE A 6 0.71 24.01 0.56
N ILE A 7 -0.51 23.55 0.34
CA ILE A 7 -1.62 23.71 1.28
C ILE A 7 -2.08 22.33 1.74
N SER A 8 -2.33 22.18 3.03
CA SER A 8 -2.86 20.95 3.62
C SER A 8 -4.33 20.75 3.24
N LEU A 9 -4.68 19.56 2.75
CA LEU A 9 -6.06 19.16 2.49
C LEU A 9 -6.97 19.39 3.71
N TRP A 10 -6.48 19.13 4.92
CA TRP A 10 -7.28 19.26 6.15
C TRP A 10 -7.65 20.72 6.43
N ARG A 11 -6.74 21.65 6.13
CA ARG A 11 -7.01 23.10 6.24
C ARG A 11 -8.02 23.55 5.16
N VAL A 12 -7.89 23.02 3.94
CA VAL A 12 -8.86 23.30 2.87
C VAL A 12 -10.25 22.82 3.26
N LEU A 13 -10.40 21.61 3.80
CA LEU A 13 -11.69 21.08 4.23
C LEU A 13 -12.24 21.81 5.47
N GLU A 14 -11.37 22.26 6.38
CA GLU A 14 -11.78 23.10 7.51
C GLU A 14 -12.32 24.45 7.04
N GLU A 15 -11.70 25.07 6.03
CA GLU A 15 -12.12 26.36 5.48
C GLU A 15 -13.36 26.24 4.59
N LYS A 16 -13.37 25.29 3.65
CA LYS A 16 -14.43 25.13 2.64
C LYS A 16 -15.65 24.37 3.14
N GLY A 17 -15.50 23.61 4.24
CA GLY A 17 -16.54 22.74 4.76
C GLY A 17 -16.39 21.29 4.29
N LEU A 18 -17.10 20.41 4.99
CA LEU A 18 -17.17 18.99 4.64
C LEU A 18 -18.17 18.78 3.48
N PRO A 19 -17.91 17.81 2.58
CA PRO A 19 -18.81 17.50 1.48
C PRO A 19 -20.07 16.80 2.00
N GLY A 20 -21.24 17.31 1.61
CA GLY A 20 -22.55 16.70 1.91
C GLY A 20 -23.07 16.90 3.33
N ASP A 21 -24.30 16.46 3.57
CA ASP A 21 -24.86 16.35 4.92
C ASP A 21 -24.35 15.05 5.57
N LEU A 22 -23.17 15.14 6.20
CA LEU A 22 -22.59 14.05 6.99
C LEU A 22 -23.32 13.95 8.34
N SER A 23 -24.64 13.80 8.27
CA SER A 23 -25.50 13.65 9.43
C SER A 23 -25.05 12.44 10.26
N VAL A 24 -25.03 12.70 11.56
CA VAL A 24 -24.36 11.93 12.61
C VAL A 24 -24.77 10.47 12.61
N LYS A 25 -23.81 9.54 12.55
CA LYS A 25 -24.04 8.16 12.99
C LYS A 25 -24.25 8.18 14.50
N HIS A 26 -25.51 8.14 14.95
CA HIS A 26 -25.82 7.96 16.37
C HIS A 26 -25.12 6.70 16.89
N GLY A 27 -24.37 6.82 18.00
CA GLY A 27 -23.64 5.70 18.62
C GLY A 27 -22.20 5.49 18.13
N ALA A 28 -21.56 6.50 17.53
CA ALA A 28 -20.14 6.41 17.17
C ALA A 28 -19.26 6.15 18.41
N ILE A 29 -18.36 5.18 18.30
CA ILE A 29 -17.41 4.82 19.37
C ILE A 29 -16.20 5.76 19.29
N PRO A 30 -15.65 6.23 20.42
CA PRO A 30 -14.43 7.03 20.43
C PRO A 30 -13.26 6.36 19.68
N LEU A 31 -12.58 7.13 18.83
CA LEU A 31 -11.37 6.70 18.12
C LEU A 31 -10.13 7.36 18.73
N ALA A 32 -9.04 6.60 18.89
CA ALA A 32 -7.77 7.15 19.36
C ALA A 32 -7.01 7.82 18.20
N VAL A 33 -6.79 9.14 18.30
CA VAL A 33 -6.12 9.91 17.25
C VAL A 33 -4.62 9.67 17.30
N HIS A 34 -4.09 9.09 16.22
CA HIS A 34 -2.67 8.96 15.98
C HIS A 34 -2.20 10.01 14.95
N ASP A 35 -1.54 11.06 15.46
CA ASP A 35 -0.91 12.07 14.61
C ASP A 35 0.30 11.47 13.86
N PRO A 36 0.40 11.61 12.53
CA PRO A 36 1.58 11.23 11.77
C PRO A 36 2.81 12.03 12.20
N CYS A 37 3.96 11.34 12.21
CA CYS A 37 5.23 11.95 12.60
C CYS A 37 5.65 13.14 11.72
N THR A 38 5.19 13.21 10.46
CA THR A 38 5.46 14.31 9.53
C THR A 38 4.76 15.61 9.94
N THR A 39 3.74 15.54 10.80
CA THR A 39 3.00 16.72 11.26
C THR A 39 3.37 17.14 12.67
N ARG A 40 4.45 16.57 13.25
CA ARG A 40 4.89 16.81 14.63
C ARG A 40 4.98 18.29 15.01
N HIS A 41 5.49 19.10 14.09
CA HIS A 41 5.72 20.54 14.29
C HIS A 41 4.64 21.43 13.67
N ASP A 42 3.56 20.85 13.15
CA ASP A 42 2.44 21.58 12.56
C ASP A 42 1.19 21.41 13.45
N SER A 43 1.19 22.15 14.56
CA SER A 43 0.05 22.17 15.50
C SER A 43 -1.23 22.69 14.84
N GLY A 44 -1.12 23.59 13.86
CA GLY A 44 -2.25 24.10 13.10
C GLY A 44 -2.95 22.98 12.33
N LEU A 45 -2.21 22.16 11.58
CA LEU A 45 -2.75 21.01 10.86
C LEU A 45 -3.34 19.97 11.83
N GLN A 46 -2.64 19.65 12.91
CA GLN A 46 -3.15 18.77 13.96
C GLN A 46 -4.50 19.26 14.51
N ASN A 47 -4.64 20.56 14.75
CA ASN A 47 -5.89 21.15 15.22
C ASN A 47 -6.98 21.11 14.15
N SER A 48 -6.66 21.36 12.87
CA SER A 48 -7.62 21.23 11.76
C SER A 48 -8.27 19.84 11.73
N VAL A 49 -7.48 18.78 11.91
CA VAL A 49 -7.99 17.40 11.97
C VAL A 49 -9.02 17.23 13.09
N ARG A 50 -8.76 17.81 14.27
CA ARG A 50 -9.67 17.74 15.42
C ARG A 50 -10.93 18.58 15.20
N THR A 51 -10.81 19.76 14.60
CA THR A 51 -11.96 20.56 14.16
C THR A 51 -12.85 19.75 13.21
N LEU A 52 -12.26 19.05 12.24
CA LEU A 52 -13.01 18.20 11.32
C LEU A 52 -13.74 17.06 12.05
N LEU A 53 -13.12 16.43 13.04
CA LEU A 53 -13.77 15.38 13.85
C LEU A 53 -14.95 15.91 14.67
N LEU A 54 -14.82 17.11 15.24
CA LEU A 54 -15.92 17.77 15.94
C LEU A 54 -17.08 18.08 14.98
N ARG A 55 -16.79 18.55 13.76
CA ARG A 55 -17.82 18.80 12.72
C ARG A 55 -18.50 17.52 12.25
N LEU A 56 -17.76 16.41 12.19
CA LEU A 56 -18.29 15.07 11.93
C LEU A 56 -19.07 14.48 13.11
N SER A 57 -19.09 15.14 14.27
CA SER A 57 -19.61 14.60 15.52
C SER A 57 -19.00 13.24 15.89
N GLN A 58 -17.75 13.00 15.48
CA GLN A 58 -17.02 11.77 15.81
C GLN A 58 -16.30 11.97 17.14
N PRO A 59 -16.67 11.23 18.21
CA PRO A 59 -15.92 11.26 19.45
C PRO A 59 -14.50 10.71 19.24
N PHE A 60 -13.54 11.28 19.94
CA PHE A 60 -12.14 10.86 19.84
C PHE A 60 -11.40 11.04 21.17
N GLU A 61 -10.34 10.26 21.34
CA GLU A 61 -9.36 10.39 22.42
C GLU A 61 -7.97 10.67 21.83
N GLU A 62 -7.09 11.30 22.61
CA GLU A 62 -5.71 11.53 22.20
C GLU A 62 -4.88 10.27 22.53
N LEU A 63 -4.16 9.74 21.53
CA LEU A 63 -3.24 8.64 21.76
C LEU A 63 -1.95 9.16 22.40
N GLU A 64 -1.51 8.58 23.52
CA GLU A 64 -0.34 9.07 24.27
C GLU A 64 0.95 8.24 24.08
N PRO A 65 2.13 8.90 23.95
CA PRO A 65 2.32 10.28 23.52
C PRO A 65 1.72 10.59 22.15
N GLY A 66 1.08 11.75 22.05
CA GLY A 66 0.47 12.29 20.83
C GLY A 66 1.15 13.57 20.32
N ARG A 67 0.59 14.20 19.28
CA ARG A 67 1.01 15.53 18.77
C ARG A 67 2.51 15.64 18.51
N SER A 68 3.18 16.61 19.15
CA SER A 68 4.62 16.84 19.06
C SER A 68 5.48 15.70 19.61
N HIS A 69 4.89 14.77 20.35
CA HIS A 69 5.54 13.60 20.93
C HIS A 69 5.12 12.28 20.26
N THR A 70 4.29 12.33 19.22
CA THR A 70 3.81 11.14 18.50
C THR A 70 4.95 10.20 18.11
N GLU A 71 4.70 8.89 18.16
CA GLU A 71 5.68 7.89 17.75
C GLU A 71 5.56 7.60 16.26
N CYS A 72 6.68 7.28 15.61
CA CYS A 72 6.63 6.84 14.21
C CYS A 72 5.91 5.50 14.12
N CYS A 73 5.08 5.30 13.09
CA CYS A 73 4.48 4.00 12.83
C CYS A 73 5.48 2.96 12.33
N GLY A 74 6.69 3.37 11.92
CA GLY A 74 7.74 2.51 11.38
C GLY A 74 7.79 2.44 9.85
N PHE A 75 6.85 3.08 9.14
CA PHE A 75 6.84 3.13 7.66
C PHE A 75 7.79 4.18 7.07
N GLY A 76 7.72 5.42 7.56
CA GLY A 76 8.46 6.56 7.04
C GLY A 76 9.98 6.48 7.27
N GLY A 77 10.74 7.37 6.61
CA GLY A 77 12.20 7.44 6.77
C GLY A 77 12.95 6.19 6.29
N LEU A 78 12.30 5.36 5.46
CA LEU A 78 12.84 4.09 4.94
C LEU A 78 13.16 3.04 6.02
N MET A 79 12.62 3.15 7.24
CA MET A 79 12.90 2.19 8.31
C MET A 79 12.54 0.75 7.91
N GLN A 80 11.37 0.53 7.29
CA GLN A 80 11.00 -0.81 6.79
C GLN A 80 12.02 -1.37 5.80
N ASN A 81 12.67 -0.50 5.01
CA ASN A 81 13.63 -0.90 3.99
C ASN A 81 14.99 -1.22 4.59
N ALA A 82 15.42 -0.42 5.57
CA ALA A 82 16.73 -0.57 6.20
C ALA A 82 16.73 -1.64 7.30
N ASN A 83 15.66 -1.73 8.09
CA ASN A 83 15.51 -2.68 9.19
C ASN A 83 14.03 -3.09 9.37
N PRO A 84 13.55 -4.12 8.63
CA PRO A 84 12.18 -4.60 8.70
C PRO A 84 11.75 -5.04 10.10
N ASP A 85 12.64 -5.67 10.88
CA ASP A 85 12.32 -6.20 12.20
C ASP A 85 12.13 -5.09 13.24
N LEU A 86 12.95 -4.04 13.18
CA LEU A 86 12.73 -2.83 13.97
C LEU A 86 11.40 -2.17 13.60
N ALA A 87 11.08 -2.07 12.30
CA ALA A 87 9.81 -1.48 11.88
C ALA A 87 8.59 -2.28 12.37
N LYS A 88 8.65 -3.62 12.33
CA LYS A 88 7.62 -4.50 12.92
C LYS A 88 7.49 -4.28 14.43
N THR A 89 8.62 -4.17 15.14
CA THR A 89 8.66 -3.93 16.59
C THR A 89 8.00 -2.60 16.96
N VAL A 90 8.36 -1.52 16.26
CA VAL A 90 7.80 -0.17 16.46
C VAL A 90 6.29 -0.16 16.19
N ALA A 91 5.85 -0.75 15.08
CA ALA A 91 4.43 -0.81 14.72
C ALA A 91 3.61 -1.60 15.75
N ARG A 92 4.13 -2.74 16.23
CA ARG A 92 3.47 -3.56 17.26
C ARG A 92 3.37 -2.81 18.59
N ARG A 93 4.45 -2.14 19.01
CA ARG A 93 4.44 -1.31 20.23
C ARG A 93 3.37 -0.22 20.15
N LEU A 94 3.36 0.54 19.05
CA LEU A 94 2.39 1.62 18.84
C LEU A 94 0.94 1.10 18.81
N SER A 95 0.71 -0.04 18.16
CA SER A 95 -0.61 -0.68 18.05
C SER A 95 -1.19 -1.11 19.40
N GLY A 96 -0.35 -1.42 20.38
CA GLY A 96 -0.76 -1.87 21.71
C GLY A 96 -1.00 -0.76 22.74
N LYS A 97 -0.89 0.52 22.36
CA LYS A 97 -0.96 1.64 23.32
C LYS A 97 -2.36 1.96 23.83
N SER A 98 -3.39 1.78 23.02
CA SER A 98 -4.79 1.93 23.44
C SER A 98 -5.60 0.75 22.87
N PRO A 99 -6.61 0.24 23.59
CA PRO A 99 -7.54 -0.75 23.05
C PRO A 99 -8.47 -0.16 21.98
N ALA A 100 -8.75 1.16 22.00
CA ALA A 100 -9.66 1.83 21.07
C ALA A 100 -9.15 1.73 19.62
N ASP A 101 -10.06 1.75 18.64
CA ASP A 101 -9.70 1.80 17.22
C ASP A 101 -8.92 3.08 16.91
N TYR A 102 -7.92 2.99 16.05
CA TYR A 102 -7.07 4.14 15.75
C TYR A 102 -7.62 4.94 14.57
N LEU A 103 -7.50 6.26 14.66
CA LEU A 103 -7.73 7.17 13.56
C LEU A 103 -6.43 7.89 13.22
N THR A 104 -6.06 7.90 11.95
CA THR A 104 -4.93 8.70 11.47
C THR A 104 -5.28 9.41 10.17
N TYR A 105 -4.40 10.30 9.74
CA TYR A 105 -4.53 11.07 8.49
C TYR A 105 -3.27 10.94 7.63
N CYS A 106 -2.57 9.81 7.79
CA CYS A 106 -1.50 9.36 6.92
C CYS A 106 -1.78 7.91 6.48
N ALA A 107 -1.90 7.69 5.16
CA ALA A 107 -2.12 6.37 4.57
C ALA A 107 -1.06 5.34 5.03
N GLY A 108 0.22 5.74 5.09
CA GLY A 108 1.29 4.86 5.56
C GLY A 108 1.17 4.47 7.03
N CYS A 109 0.69 5.38 7.90
CA CYS A 109 0.42 5.05 9.30
C CYS A 109 -0.74 4.06 9.40
N ARG A 110 -1.85 4.32 8.70
CA ARG A 110 -3.02 3.46 8.67
C ARG A 110 -2.66 2.04 8.21
N ASP A 111 -1.96 1.93 7.09
CA ASP A 111 -1.59 0.63 6.51
C ASP A 111 -0.62 -0.14 7.42
N ASN A 112 0.34 0.56 8.04
CA ASN A 112 1.32 -0.12 8.88
C ASN A 112 0.76 -0.56 10.24
N LEU A 113 -0.18 0.20 10.80
CA LEU A 113 -0.94 -0.19 11.98
C LEU A 113 -1.84 -1.39 11.67
N ALA A 114 -2.55 -1.38 10.53
CA ALA A 114 -3.35 -2.51 10.08
C ALA A 114 -2.50 -3.79 9.88
N ALA A 115 -1.30 -3.66 9.32
CA ALA A 115 -0.36 -4.77 9.17
C ALA A 115 0.14 -5.33 10.53
N ALA A 116 0.14 -4.51 11.58
CA ALA A 116 0.43 -4.93 12.95
C ALA A 116 -0.79 -5.51 13.70
N GLY A 117 -1.94 -5.64 13.02
CA GLY A 117 -3.17 -6.18 13.58
C GLY A 117 -4.07 -5.15 14.28
N LYS A 118 -3.74 -3.86 14.21
CA LYS A 118 -4.56 -2.80 14.79
C LYS A 118 -5.69 -2.40 13.86
N ARG A 119 -6.92 -2.33 14.40
CA ARG A 119 -8.03 -1.68 13.71
C ARG A 119 -7.71 -0.19 13.54
N ALA A 120 -7.57 0.25 12.30
CA ALA A 120 -7.08 1.58 11.99
C ALA A 120 -7.81 2.17 10.79
N LEU A 121 -8.35 3.37 10.98
CA LEU A 121 -9.06 4.16 9.99
C LEU A 121 -8.19 5.32 9.50
N HIS A 122 -8.43 5.73 8.27
CA HIS A 122 -8.01 7.03 7.79
C HIS A 122 -9.15 8.04 7.97
N ILE A 123 -8.89 9.31 8.26
CA ILE A 123 -9.95 10.34 8.37
C ILE A 123 -10.82 10.45 7.11
N LEU A 124 -10.25 10.14 5.93
CA LEU A 124 -11.02 10.09 4.68
C LEU A 124 -12.10 9.01 4.68
N ASP A 125 -11.97 7.96 5.48
CA ASP A 125 -12.99 6.93 5.65
C ASP A 125 -14.23 7.46 6.39
N LEU A 126 -14.07 8.54 7.15
CA LEU A 126 -15.15 9.24 7.83
C LEU A 126 -15.77 10.33 6.96
N ILE A 127 -14.94 11.02 6.17
CA ILE A 127 -15.35 12.12 5.29
C ILE A 127 -16.04 11.60 4.02
N PHE A 128 -15.58 10.46 3.49
CA PHE A 128 -16.10 9.82 2.28
C PHE A 128 -16.47 8.35 2.59
N PRO A 129 -17.49 8.12 3.42
CA PRO A 129 -17.87 6.77 3.80
C PRO A 129 -18.44 5.99 2.61
N GLU A 130 -17.98 4.76 2.44
CA GLU A 130 -18.56 3.83 1.47
C GLU A 130 -19.90 3.28 2.02
N VAL A 131 -21.01 3.62 1.35
CA VAL A 131 -22.36 3.18 1.76
C VAL A 131 -22.49 1.68 1.53
N GLY A 132 -22.77 0.92 2.58
CA GLY A 132 -22.83 -0.55 2.53
C GLY A 132 -21.47 -1.23 2.36
N GLY A 133 -20.38 -0.46 2.45
CA GLY A 133 -19.01 -0.97 2.36
C GLY A 133 -18.57 -1.74 3.61
N PRO A 134 -17.45 -2.47 3.51
CA PRO A 134 -16.87 -3.17 4.65
C PRO A 134 -16.41 -2.18 5.74
N ASP A 135 -16.32 -2.66 6.98
CA ASP A 135 -15.79 -1.88 8.10
C ASP A 135 -14.38 -1.33 7.77
N PRO A 136 -14.21 0.01 7.70
CA PRO A 136 -12.96 0.62 7.28
C PRO A 136 -11.81 0.30 8.24
N GLY A 137 -12.10 0.12 9.53
CA GLY A 137 -11.11 -0.21 10.56
C GLY A 137 -10.60 -1.65 10.46
N ALA A 138 -11.39 -2.57 9.90
CA ALA A 138 -11.01 -3.96 9.69
C ALA A 138 -10.25 -4.19 8.36
N ARG A 139 -10.19 -3.20 7.48
CA ARG A 139 -9.54 -3.34 6.16
C ARG A 139 -8.05 -3.64 6.35
N LYS A 140 -7.58 -4.74 5.74
CA LYS A 140 -6.17 -5.12 5.73
C LYS A 140 -5.34 -4.15 4.90
N ARG A 141 -4.03 -4.13 5.16
CA ARG A 141 -3.07 -3.49 4.27
C ARG A 141 -3.16 -4.15 2.88
N PRO A 142 -3.24 -3.40 1.78
CA PRO A 142 -3.40 -3.96 0.43
C PRO A 142 -2.18 -4.76 -0.07
N GLY A 143 -1.00 -4.54 0.49
CA GLY A 143 0.26 -5.10 -0.01
C GLY A 143 0.90 -4.22 -1.08
N TRP A 144 2.08 -4.60 -1.56
CA TRP A 144 2.84 -3.78 -2.52
C TRP A 144 2.24 -3.83 -3.93
N SER A 145 1.88 -5.03 -4.39
CA SER A 145 1.37 -5.23 -5.75
C SER A 145 0.02 -4.54 -5.95
N LEU A 146 -0.96 -4.87 -5.09
CA LEU A 146 -2.29 -4.26 -5.14
C LEU A 146 -2.24 -2.75 -4.85
N GLY A 147 -1.33 -2.30 -3.97
CA GLY A 147 -1.13 -0.88 -3.71
C GLY A 147 -0.68 -0.10 -4.97
N GLN A 148 0.16 -0.70 -5.81
CA GLN A 148 0.57 -0.10 -7.07
C GLN A 148 -0.54 -0.18 -8.13
N GLU A 149 -1.25 -1.30 -8.22
CA GLU A 149 -2.39 -1.46 -9.11
C GLU A 149 -3.50 -0.44 -8.80
N ASN A 150 -3.85 -0.26 -7.52
CA ASN A 150 -4.83 0.74 -7.08
C ASN A 150 -4.43 2.16 -7.50
N ARG A 151 -3.13 2.51 -7.44
CA ARG A 151 -2.64 3.83 -7.89
C ARG A 151 -2.74 3.99 -9.40
N ILE A 152 -2.40 2.95 -10.16
CA ILE A 152 -2.51 2.97 -11.62
C ILE A 152 -3.97 3.11 -12.02
N ARG A 153 -4.85 2.27 -11.46
CA ARG A 153 -6.29 2.32 -11.72
C ARG A 153 -6.87 3.70 -11.39
N LEU A 154 -6.60 4.22 -10.19
CA LEU A 154 -7.06 5.56 -9.80
C LEU A 154 -6.54 6.65 -10.74
N LYS A 155 -5.27 6.57 -11.17
CA LYS A 155 -4.72 7.52 -12.12
C LYS A 155 -5.44 7.45 -13.47
N ASP A 156 -5.64 6.25 -14.00
CA ASP A 156 -6.30 6.04 -15.29
C ASP A 156 -7.76 6.52 -15.25
N GLU A 157 -8.48 6.21 -14.18
CA GLU A 157 -9.85 6.70 -13.93
C GLU A 157 -9.88 8.24 -13.92
N LEU A 158 -9.03 8.88 -13.12
CA LEU A 158 -8.99 10.34 -13.02
C LEU A 158 -8.61 11.03 -14.34
N LEU A 159 -7.60 10.52 -15.06
CA LEU A 159 -7.19 11.06 -16.36
C LEU A 159 -8.30 10.95 -17.40
N ASN A 160 -9.05 9.87 -17.38
CA ASN A 160 -10.17 9.67 -18.29
C ASN A 160 -11.37 10.57 -17.92
N GLU A 161 -11.78 10.57 -16.65
CA GLU A 161 -12.99 11.26 -16.19
C GLU A 161 -12.84 12.79 -16.09
N LEU A 162 -11.71 13.27 -15.59
CA LEU A 162 -11.51 14.71 -15.35
C LEU A 162 -10.78 15.42 -16.49
N TRP A 163 -9.85 14.73 -17.17
CA TRP A 163 -9.01 15.33 -18.21
C TRP A 163 -9.27 14.81 -19.62
N GLN A 164 -10.12 13.79 -19.80
CA GLN A 164 -10.44 13.19 -21.10
C GLN A 164 -9.20 12.77 -21.90
N GLU A 165 -8.10 12.42 -21.21
CA GLU A 165 -6.83 12.01 -21.85
C GLU A 165 -6.86 10.55 -22.37
N GLY A 166 -7.98 9.87 -22.20
CA GLY A 166 -8.20 8.48 -22.62
C GLY A 166 -7.51 7.45 -21.73
N LEU A 167 -7.84 6.18 -21.95
CA LEU A 167 -7.28 5.07 -21.18
C LEU A 167 -5.88 4.71 -21.68
N ARG A 168 -4.98 4.36 -20.76
CA ARG A 168 -3.67 3.81 -21.12
C ARG A 168 -3.84 2.53 -21.93
N LYS A 169 -2.93 2.29 -22.86
CA LYS A 169 -2.80 0.96 -23.47
C LYS A 169 -2.19 0.01 -22.44
N MET A 170 -2.82 -1.13 -22.23
CA MET A 170 -2.23 -2.20 -21.42
C MET A 170 -1.08 -2.83 -22.17
N ASP A 171 0.02 -3.07 -21.45
CA ASP A 171 1.16 -3.79 -22.01
C ASP A 171 0.83 -5.28 -22.11
N ASP A 172 1.44 -5.99 -23.06
CA ASP A 172 1.13 -7.41 -23.30
C ASP A 172 1.36 -8.31 -22.09
N HIS A 173 2.42 -8.04 -21.31
CA HIS A 173 2.71 -8.78 -20.09
C HIS A 173 1.58 -8.67 -19.04
N GLU A 174 0.81 -7.59 -19.03
CA GLU A 174 -0.28 -7.38 -18.06
C GLU A 174 -1.46 -8.33 -18.28
N LYS A 175 -1.64 -8.83 -19.51
CA LYS A 175 -2.70 -9.76 -19.91
C LYS A 175 -2.53 -11.16 -19.30
N THR A 176 -1.32 -11.49 -18.84
CA THR A 176 -1.01 -12.78 -18.23
C THR A 176 -1.82 -12.98 -16.95
N VAL A 177 -2.58 -14.07 -16.88
CA VAL A 177 -3.32 -14.48 -15.68
C VAL A 177 -2.43 -15.40 -14.85
N LEU A 178 -2.21 -15.03 -13.59
CA LEU A 178 -1.36 -15.75 -12.65
C LEU A 178 -2.19 -16.32 -11.51
N ASN A 179 -1.99 -17.60 -11.22
CA ASN A 179 -2.39 -18.23 -9.97
C ASN A 179 -1.23 -18.14 -8.98
N ILE A 180 -1.40 -17.42 -7.88
CA ILE A 180 -0.37 -17.23 -6.86
C ILE A 180 -0.92 -17.73 -5.52
N PRO A 181 -0.48 -18.91 -5.04
CA PRO A 181 -0.88 -19.45 -3.74
C PRO A 181 -0.57 -18.47 -2.59
N GLN A 182 -1.33 -18.55 -1.49
CA GLN A 182 -1.25 -17.58 -0.39
C GLN A 182 0.14 -17.54 0.25
N GLU A 183 0.77 -18.69 0.41
CA GLU A 183 2.14 -18.85 0.91
C GLU A 183 3.16 -18.15 0.00
N VAL A 184 2.95 -18.20 -1.32
CA VAL A 184 3.79 -17.50 -2.29
C VAL A 184 3.54 -15.99 -2.22
N GLN A 185 2.28 -15.56 -2.09
CA GLN A 185 1.97 -14.13 -1.91
C GLN A 185 2.70 -13.53 -0.69
N LEU A 186 2.78 -14.25 0.42
CA LEU A 186 3.53 -13.81 1.61
C LEU A 186 5.04 -13.65 1.33
N ILE A 187 5.62 -14.59 0.59
CA ILE A 187 7.04 -14.52 0.16
C ILE A 187 7.27 -13.30 -0.74
N LEU A 188 6.38 -13.06 -1.70
CA LEU A 188 6.48 -11.91 -2.61
C LEU A 188 6.38 -10.58 -1.86
N GLU A 189 5.46 -10.48 -0.90
CA GLU A 189 5.28 -9.30 -0.06
C GLU A 189 6.50 -9.03 0.83
N GLU A 190 7.07 -10.09 1.43
CA GLU A 190 8.29 -9.98 2.25
C GLU A 190 9.49 -9.56 1.40
N ARG A 191 9.66 -10.17 0.22
CA ARG A 191 10.74 -9.87 -0.72
C ARG A 191 10.51 -8.62 -1.57
N ARG A 192 9.34 -7.98 -1.44
CA ARG A 192 8.91 -6.80 -2.19
C ARG A 192 8.96 -7.00 -3.71
N ILE A 193 8.63 -8.21 -4.15
CA ILE A 193 8.55 -8.58 -5.55
C ILE A 193 7.11 -8.35 -6.01
N LEU A 194 6.93 -7.56 -7.07
CA LEU A 194 5.60 -7.22 -7.55
C LEU A 194 5.06 -8.30 -8.48
N VAL A 195 3.74 -8.45 -8.51
CA VAL A 195 3.06 -9.29 -9.52
C VAL A 195 3.41 -8.82 -10.93
N SER A 196 3.58 -7.51 -11.14
CA SER A 196 4.02 -6.95 -12.43
C SER A 196 5.45 -7.37 -12.80
N ASP A 197 6.35 -7.54 -11.83
CA ASP A 197 7.71 -8.04 -12.07
C ASP A 197 7.67 -9.50 -12.54
N ILE A 198 6.82 -10.32 -11.91
CA ILE A 198 6.61 -11.72 -12.28
C ILE A 198 6.07 -11.83 -13.71
N LYS A 199 5.04 -11.05 -14.03
CA LYS A 199 4.47 -10.99 -15.38
C LYS A 199 5.51 -10.62 -16.44
N LYS A 200 6.41 -9.68 -16.13
CA LYS A 200 7.51 -9.29 -17.04
C LYS A 200 8.52 -10.42 -17.27
N VAL A 201 8.86 -11.17 -16.22
CA VAL A 201 9.77 -12.33 -16.33
C VAL A 201 9.17 -13.40 -17.23
N ILE A 202 7.92 -13.79 -16.98
CA ILE A 202 7.22 -14.83 -17.75
C ILE A 202 7.05 -14.38 -19.20
N HIS A 203 6.60 -13.15 -19.44
CA HIS A 203 6.42 -12.63 -20.79
C HIS A 203 7.74 -12.63 -21.58
N ASN A 204 8.86 -12.25 -20.93
CA ASN A 204 10.17 -12.34 -21.57
C ASN A 204 10.55 -13.79 -21.90
N ALA A 205 10.31 -14.71 -20.97
CA ALA A 205 10.59 -16.14 -21.14
C ALA A 205 9.80 -16.76 -22.30
N GLU A 206 8.52 -16.43 -22.45
CA GLU A 206 7.69 -16.86 -23.58
C GLU A 206 8.18 -16.31 -24.91
N LYS A 207 8.67 -15.06 -24.91
CA LYS A 207 9.16 -14.39 -26.12
C LYS A 207 10.52 -14.93 -26.59
N THR A 208 11.43 -15.21 -25.66
CA THR A 208 12.81 -15.59 -25.99
C THR A 208 13.07 -17.09 -25.91
N GLY A 209 12.22 -17.84 -25.20
CA GLY A 209 12.47 -19.23 -24.85
C GLY A 209 13.53 -19.42 -23.75
N GLU A 210 14.10 -18.35 -23.18
CA GLU A 210 15.11 -18.42 -22.11
C GLU A 210 14.50 -18.93 -20.80
N THR A 211 14.45 -20.25 -20.64
CA THR A 211 13.93 -20.94 -19.45
C THR A 211 14.80 -22.14 -19.07
N LEU A 212 14.80 -22.49 -17.79
CA LEU A 212 15.32 -23.76 -17.28
C LEU A 212 14.12 -24.63 -16.88
N PHE A 213 14.07 -25.87 -17.35
CA PHE A 213 13.02 -26.82 -16.99
C PHE A 213 13.53 -27.81 -15.94
N HIS A 214 12.77 -28.01 -14.88
CA HIS A 214 13.07 -28.98 -13.81
C HIS A 214 12.20 -30.24 -13.99
N PRO A 215 12.74 -31.36 -14.49
CA PRO A 215 11.93 -32.51 -14.91
C PRO A 215 11.14 -33.19 -13.79
N GLU A 216 11.67 -33.21 -12.56
CA GLU A 216 11.03 -33.92 -11.43
C GLU A 216 9.77 -33.20 -10.93
N THR A 217 9.75 -31.87 -11.02
CA THR A 217 8.62 -31.04 -10.56
C THR A 217 7.75 -30.55 -11.71
N GLY A 218 8.27 -30.58 -12.94
CA GLY A 218 7.62 -29.97 -14.11
C GLY A 218 7.63 -28.44 -14.08
N HIS A 219 8.49 -27.83 -13.27
CA HIS A 219 8.56 -26.38 -13.12
C HIS A 219 9.52 -25.75 -14.13
N TYR A 220 9.20 -24.52 -14.52
CA TYR A 220 10.07 -23.63 -15.26
C TYR A 220 10.68 -22.60 -14.32
N ILE A 221 11.94 -22.28 -14.56
CA ILE A 221 12.64 -21.17 -13.93
C ILE A 221 13.09 -20.21 -15.02
N ALA A 222 12.70 -18.94 -14.88
CA ALA A 222 13.09 -17.88 -15.81
C ALA A 222 13.68 -16.70 -15.06
N ALA A 223 14.55 -15.96 -15.74
CA ALA A 223 15.17 -14.75 -15.22
C ALA A 223 14.99 -13.58 -16.18
N PHE A 224 14.68 -12.40 -15.64
CA PHE A 224 14.64 -11.16 -16.41
C PHE A 224 15.08 -9.97 -15.57
N LYS A 225 15.79 -9.02 -16.19
CA LYS A 225 16.25 -7.77 -15.56
C LYS A 225 15.48 -6.59 -16.17
N PRO A 226 14.20 -6.36 -15.78
CA PRO A 226 13.39 -5.27 -16.33
C PRO A 226 13.90 -3.87 -15.93
N TYR A 227 14.71 -3.77 -14.87
CA TYR A 227 15.24 -2.52 -14.35
C TYR A 227 16.68 -2.69 -13.82
N LYS A 228 16.96 -2.27 -12.58
CA LYS A 228 18.26 -2.40 -11.90
C LYS A 228 18.41 -3.70 -11.09
N ALA A 229 17.42 -4.59 -11.12
CA ALA A 229 17.43 -5.87 -10.41
C ALA A 229 16.98 -6.99 -11.37
N THR A 230 17.59 -8.16 -11.21
CA THR A 230 17.19 -9.40 -11.88
C THR A 230 16.17 -10.11 -11.00
N PHE A 231 15.07 -10.52 -11.60
CA PHE A 231 14.02 -11.31 -10.96
C PHE A 231 14.04 -12.72 -11.54
N TRP A 232 14.01 -13.69 -10.65
CA TRP A 232 13.88 -15.11 -10.95
C TRP A 232 12.49 -15.56 -10.54
N VAL A 233 11.81 -16.30 -11.40
CA VAL A 233 10.46 -16.82 -11.15
C VAL A 233 10.46 -18.31 -11.42
N GLU A 234 9.96 -19.07 -10.46
CA GLU A 234 9.64 -20.48 -10.61
C GLU A 234 8.14 -20.62 -10.82
N TYR A 235 7.71 -21.26 -11.91
CA TYR A 235 6.31 -21.37 -12.29
C TYR A 235 6.02 -22.65 -13.07
N SER A 236 4.78 -23.09 -13.08
CA SER A 236 4.30 -24.18 -13.94
C SER A 236 3.19 -23.68 -14.85
N VAL A 237 3.10 -24.25 -16.05
CA VAL A 237 2.05 -23.96 -17.02
C VAL A 237 1.06 -25.13 -17.03
N SER A 238 -0.23 -24.84 -16.94
CA SER A 238 -1.31 -25.82 -16.95
C SER A 238 -2.50 -25.31 -17.75
N GLY A 239 -3.48 -26.16 -18.06
CA GLY A 239 -4.71 -25.74 -18.74
C GLY A 239 -5.51 -24.65 -18.00
N SER A 240 -5.31 -24.50 -16.69
CA SER A 240 -5.90 -23.45 -15.85
C SER A 240 -5.10 -22.15 -15.79
N GLY A 241 -3.98 -22.05 -16.53
CA GLY A 241 -3.09 -20.88 -16.54
C GLY A 241 -1.75 -21.15 -15.87
N ILE A 242 -1.05 -20.07 -15.52
CA ILE A 242 0.30 -20.11 -14.98
C ILE A 242 0.25 -20.04 -13.44
N THR A 243 0.80 -21.04 -12.78
CA THR A 243 0.93 -21.06 -11.31
C THR A 243 2.34 -20.68 -10.91
N VAL A 244 2.47 -19.71 -10.02
CA VAL A 244 3.75 -19.25 -9.48
C VAL A 244 4.07 -20.02 -8.20
N HIS A 245 5.25 -20.63 -8.15
CA HIS A 245 5.71 -21.42 -7.00
C HIS A 245 6.70 -20.66 -6.12
N ASN A 246 7.52 -19.78 -6.71
CA ASN A 246 8.49 -18.99 -5.98
C ASN A 246 8.97 -17.79 -6.83
N ALA A 247 9.51 -16.76 -6.18
CA ALA A 247 10.27 -15.72 -6.87
C ALA A 247 11.36 -15.13 -5.98
N TYR A 248 12.49 -14.79 -6.60
CA TYR A 248 13.65 -14.20 -5.94
C TYR A 248 14.18 -13.03 -6.76
N SER A 249 14.83 -12.05 -6.12
CA SER A 249 15.48 -10.97 -6.84
C SER A 249 16.85 -10.63 -6.25
N HIS A 250 17.76 -10.19 -7.11
CA HIS A 250 19.08 -9.71 -6.72
C HIS A 250 19.55 -8.57 -7.61
N ARG A 251 20.56 -7.84 -7.13
CA ARG A 251 21.25 -6.78 -7.91
C ARG A 251 22.63 -7.18 -8.41
N MET A 252 23.05 -8.42 -8.15
CA MET A 252 24.32 -8.95 -8.66
C MET A 252 24.28 -9.07 -10.18
N GLU A 253 25.40 -8.78 -10.83
CA GLU A 253 25.63 -9.14 -12.23
C GLU A 253 26.14 -10.57 -12.27
N VAL A 254 25.42 -11.45 -12.94
CA VAL A 254 25.87 -12.82 -13.14
C VAL A 254 26.85 -12.79 -14.32
N ALA A 255 28.15 -12.86 -14.04
CA ALA A 255 29.16 -13.04 -15.06
C ALA A 255 28.95 -14.40 -15.75
N GLY A 256 28.80 -14.41 -17.07
CA GLY A 256 28.71 -15.66 -17.86
C GLY A 256 27.46 -15.88 -18.70
N LYS A 257 26.64 -14.87 -19.01
CA LYS A 257 25.84 -14.96 -20.25
C LYS A 257 26.83 -14.87 -21.40
N GLY A 258 27.21 -16.03 -21.96
CA GLY A 258 27.90 -16.08 -23.24
C GLY A 258 27.15 -15.23 -24.24
N GLU A 259 27.87 -14.33 -24.89
CA GLU A 259 27.40 -13.71 -26.13
C GLU A 259 27.03 -14.82 -27.13
N PRO A 260 26.02 -14.60 -27.99
CA PRO A 260 25.82 -15.48 -29.13
C PRO A 260 27.07 -15.54 -30.03
#